data_AF-A0A3N8QCX1-F1
#
_entry.id   AF-A0A3N8QCX1-F1
#
_cell.length_a   1.000
_cell.length_b   1.000
_cell.length_c   1.000
_cell.angle_alpha   90.00
_cell.angle_beta   90.00
_cell.angle_gamma   90.00
#
_symmetry.space_group_name_H-M   'P 1'
#
loop_
_entity.id
_entity.type
_entity.pdbx_description
1 polymer ?
#
loop_
_entity_poly.entity_id
_entity_poly.type
_entity_poly.pdbx_seq_one_letter_code
_entity_poly.pdbx_strand_id
1 'polypeptide(L)' 'MTDRNDAVSPPSTADYRALDAAHHIHPFSDMGALNRAGSRVIVKADGVYLWDSDGNKVIDG' A
#
# COMPACT_ATOMS: atom_id res chain seq x y z
N MET A 1 10.58 -17.94 -29.01
CA MET A 1 9.74 -17.96 -27.80
C MET A 1 10.50 -17.13 -26.77
N THR A 2 10.30 -15.81 -26.77
CA THR A 2 11.09 -14.90 -25.91
C THR A 2 10.74 -15.14 -24.45
N ASP A 3 11.78 -15.41 -23.67
CA ASP A 3 11.76 -15.58 -22.23
C ASP A 3 11.33 -14.25 -21.58
N ARG A 4 10.08 -14.16 -21.11
CA ARG A 4 9.57 -12.98 -20.39
C ARG A 4 10.06 -13.05 -18.95
N ASN A 5 11.34 -12.74 -18.77
CA ASN A 5 11.89 -12.44 -17.46
C ASN A 5 12.04 -10.92 -17.29
N ASP A 6 11.00 -10.18 -17.66
CA ASP A 6 10.84 -8.78 -17.27
C ASP A 6 10.53 -8.79 -15.78
N ALA A 7 11.53 -8.48 -14.95
CA ALA A 7 11.36 -8.37 -13.51
C ALA A 7 10.25 -7.36 -13.24
N VAL A 8 9.06 -7.85 -12.86
CA VAL A 8 7.92 -6.99 -12.53
C VAL A 8 8.36 -6.14 -11.34
N SER A 9 8.46 -4.84 -11.56
CA SER A 9 8.74 -3.92 -10.45
C SER A 9 7.54 -3.97 -9.50
N PRO A 10 7.77 -3.97 -8.17
CA PRO A 10 6.66 -3.93 -7.24
C PRO A 10 5.81 -2.68 -7.52
N PRO A 11 4.47 -2.76 -7.39
CA PRO A 11 3.59 -1.62 -7.59
C PRO A 11 4.03 -0.43 -6.73
N SER A 12 3.88 0.77 -7.26
CA SER A 12 4.15 1.98 -6.49
C SER A 12 3.08 2.19 -5.42
N THR A 13 3.36 3.03 -4.43
CA THR A 13 2.35 3.47 -3.44
C THR A 13 1.11 4.05 -4.11
N ALA A 14 1.28 4.79 -5.21
CA ALA A 14 0.17 5.37 -5.96
C ALA A 14 -0.71 4.28 -6.59
N ASP A 15 -0.10 3.23 -7.14
CA ASP A 15 -0.84 2.11 -7.75
C ASP A 15 -1.66 1.36 -6.70
N TYR A 16 -1.06 1.08 -5.53
CA TYR A 16 -1.78 0.46 -4.43
C TYR A 16 -2.96 1.31 -3.94
N ARG A 17 -2.75 2.62 -3.78
CA ARG A 17 -3.82 3.55 -3.36
C ARG A 17 -4.95 3.65 -4.38
N ALA A 18 -4.62 3.66 -5.67
CA ALA A 18 -5.63 3.71 -6.72
C ALA A 18 -6.51 2.45 -6.71
N LEU A 19 -5.90 1.27 -6.57
CA LEU A 19 -6.62 -0.01 -6.50
C LEU A 19 -7.47 -0.11 -5.22
N ASP A 20 -6.91 0.30 -4.09
CA ASP A 20 -7.59 0.32 -2.78
C ASP A 20 -8.83 1.23 -2.83
N ALA A 21 -8.67 2.46 -3.32
CA ALA A 21 -9.77 3.42 -3.43
C ALA A 21 -10.90 2.95 -4.37
N ALA A 22 -10.56 2.16 -5.40
CA ALA A 22 -11.52 1.67 -6.38
C ALA A 22 -12.32 0.44 -5.89
N HIS A 23 -11.77 -0.36 -4.98
CA HIS A 23 -12.29 -1.71 -4.74
C HIS A 23 -12.38 -2.14 -3.28
N HIS A 24 -11.77 -1.43 -2.35
CA HIS A 24 -11.69 -1.84 -0.95
C HIS A 24 -12.51 -0.89 -0.07
N ILE A 25 -13.34 -1.45 0.80
CA ILE A 25 -14.11 -0.70 1.81
C ILE A 25 -13.46 -0.93 3.17
N HIS A 26 -12.79 0.09 3.70
CA HIS A 26 -12.11 0.03 4.99
C HIS A 26 -13.12 0.05 6.14
N PRO A 27 -12.99 -0.84 7.14
CA PRO A 27 -13.86 -0.82 8.31
C PRO A 27 -13.65 0.46 9.11
N PHE A 28 -14.71 0.91 9.79
CA PHE A 28 -14.70 2.07 10.69
C PHE A 28 -14.12 3.37 10.09
N SER A 29 -14.24 3.55 8.77
CA SER A 29 -13.63 4.65 8.04
C SER A 29 -14.65 5.41 7.18
N ASP A 30 -14.41 6.71 6.97
CA ASP A 30 -15.07 7.48 5.91
C ASP A 30 -14.32 7.25 4.59
N MET A 31 -14.93 6.51 3.68
CA MET A 31 -14.32 6.15 2.38
C MET A 31 -14.02 7.37 1.51
N GLY A 32 -14.87 8.40 1.54
CA GLY A 32 -14.66 9.59 0.71
C GLY A 32 -13.47 10.40 1.19
N ALA A 33 -13.34 10.60 2.50
CA ALA A 33 -12.19 11.27 3.09
C ALA A 33 -10.90 10.44 2.90
N LEU A 34 -10.96 9.13 3.15
CA LEU A 34 -9.81 8.24 3.03
C LEU A 34 -9.28 8.18 1.60
N ASN A 35 -10.15 8.03 0.59
CA ASN A 35 -9.74 7.96 -0.81
C ASN A 35 -9.09 9.27 -1.31
N ARG A 36 -9.48 10.43 -0.75
CA ARG A 36 -8.84 11.72 -1.08
C ARG A 36 -7.47 11.88 -0.41
N ALA A 37 -7.33 11.42 0.82
CA ALA A 37 -6.06 11.48 1.55
C ALA A 37 -5.06 10.42 1.05
N GLY A 38 -5.57 9.28 0.59
CA GLY A 38 -4.79 8.09 0.25
C GLY A 38 -4.50 7.22 1.48
N SER A 39 -4.83 5.94 1.39
CA SER A 39 -4.53 4.98 2.45
C SER A 39 -3.03 4.80 2.65
N ARG A 40 -2.59 4.57 3.90
CA ARG A 40 -1.21 4.14 4.18
C ARG A 40 -1.10 2.65 3.92
N VAL A 41 -0.18 2.26 3.05
CA VAL A 41 0.00 0.86 2.63
C VAL A 41 1.18 0.28 3.38
N ILE A 42 0.94 -0.65 4.29
CA ILE A 42 1.99 -1.36 5.05
C ILE A 42 2.45 -2.58 4.26
N VAL A 43 3.75 -2.73 4.04
CA VAL A 43 4.33 -3.78 3.18
C VAL A 43 5.29 -4.73 3.92
N LYS A 44 5.75 -4.36 5.11
CA LYS A 44 6.64 -5.19 5.93
C LYS A 44 6.43 -4.90 7.42
N ALA A 45 6.63 -5.92 8.25
CA ALA A 45 6.68 -5.82 9.71
C ALA A 45 7.88 -6.61 10.26
N ASP A 46 8.45 -6.14 11.36
CA ASP A 46 9.53 -6.79 12.12
C ASP A 46 9.57 -6.25 13.56
N GLY A 47 9.33 -7.13 14.54
CA GLY A 47 9.15 -6.76 15.94
C GLY A 47 8.02 -5.74 16.11
N VAL A 48 8.32 -4.62 16.78
CA VAL A 48 7.38 -3.51 17.03
C VAL A 48 7.40 -2.46 15.90
N TYR A 49 7.94 -2.79 14.73
CA TYR A 49 8.09 -1.84 13.64
C TYR A 49 7.37 -2.28 12.37
N LEU A 50 6.76 -1.31 11.70
CA LEU A 50 6.14 -1.46 10.38
C LEU A 50 6.88 -0.57 9.36
N TRP A 51 6.85 -1.00 8.10
CA TRP A 51 7.29 -0.20 6.97
C TRP A 51 6.15 -0.02 5.98
N ASP A 52 5.92 1.22 5.56
CA ASP A 52 5.00 1.52 4.47
C ASP A 52 5.66 1.35 3.10
N SER A 53 4.85 1.39 2.04
CA SER A 53 5.31 1.24 0.64
C SER A 53 6.19 2.40 0.15
N ASP A 54 6.22 3.53 0.85
CA ASP A 54 7.13 4.65 0.61
C ASP A 54 8.48 4.44 1.33
N GLY A 55 8.62 3.37 2.12
CA GLY A 55 9.83 3.01 2.86
C GLY A 55 9.92 3.62 4.26
N ASN A 56 8.89 4.32 4.73
CA ASN A 56 8.90 4.94 6.06
C ASN A 56 8.74 3.86 7.13
N LYS A 57 9.56 3.96 8.19
CA LYS A 57 9.49 3.09 9.36
C LYS A 57 8.66 3.74 10.48
N VAL A 58 7.71 3.00 11.03
CA VAL A 58 6.86 3.45 12.15
C VAL A 58 6.85 2.42 13.28
N ILE A 59 6.63 2.87 14.51
CA ILE A 59 6.38 1.99 15.66
C ILE A 59 4.91 1.56 15.64
N ASP A 60 4.66 0.28 15.84
CA ASP A 60 3.33 -0.31 16.04
C ASP A 60 3.01 -0.30 17.54
N GLY A 61 2.13 0.61 17.96
CA GLY A 61 1.87 0.92 19.37
C GLY A 61 0.44 1.36 19.64
#